data_AF-B6IEJ1-F1
#
_entry.id   AF-B6IEJ1-F1
#
_cell.length_a   1.000
_cell.length_b   1.000
_cell.length_c   1.000
_cell.angle_alpha   90.00
_cell.angle_beta   90.00
_cell.angle_gamma   90.00
#
_symmetry.space_group_name_H-M   'P 1'
#
loop_
_entity.id
_entity.type
_entity.pdbx_description
1 polymer ?
#
loop_
_entity_poly.entity_id
_entity_poly.type
_entity_poly.pdbx_seq_one_letter_code
_entity_poly.pdbx_strand_id
1 'polypeptide(L)'
;MENAVEVQTMNLTEHILDVLRQAHFVIGQRLQLINQNPNGEQSELYQKLRIQLAFIDEMMRLGRRPLSVEDQVWLKDALKKVSFFE
;
A
#
# COMPACT_ATOMS: atom_id res chain seq x y z
N MET A 1 34.46 0.15 -13.48
CA MET A 1 33.55 -0.91 -13.02
C MET A 1 32.17 -0.26 -12.93
N GLU A 2 31.34 -0.48 -13.94
CA GLU A 2 29.94 -0.05 -13.90
C GLU A 2 29.23 -0.97 -12.90
N ASN A 3 28.73 -0.40 -11.79
CA ASN A 3 27.84 -1.11 -10.88
C ASN A 3 26.53 -1.34 -11.62
N ALA A 4 26.40 -2.48 -12.27
CA ALA A 4 25.11 -2.99 -12.72
C ALA A 4 24.29 -3.26 -11.45
N VAL A 5 23.52 -2.25 -11.03
CA VAL A 5 22.49 -2.39 -10.02
C VAL A 5 21.53 -3.44 -10.55
N GLU A 6 21.58 -4.65 -9.98
CA GLU A 6 20.64 -5.71 -10.30
C GLU A 6 19.23 -5.19 -10.01
N VAL A 7 18.50 -4.86 -11.07
CA VAL A 7 17.08 -4.56 -10.99
C VAL A 7 16.40 -5.89 -10.65
N GLN A 8 16.09 -6.10 -9.37
CA GLN A 8 15.30 -7.25 -8.95
C GLN A 8 13.92 -7.17 -9.61
N THR A 9 13.68 -8.10 -10.54
CA THR A 9 12.41 -8.28 -11.22
C THR A 9 11.47 -9.09 -10.33
N MET A 10 10.70 -8.41 -9.47
CA MET A 10 9.62 -9.08 -8.75
C MET A 10 8.28 -8.49 -9.17
N ASN A 11 7.68 -9.06 -10.22
CA ASN A 11 6.27 -8.84 -10.50
C ASN A 11 5.45 -9.66 -9.49
N LEU A 12 4.39 -9.07 -8.95
CA LEU A 12 3.44 -9.80 -8.12
C LEU A 12 2.67 -10.79 -8.99
N THR A 13 2.38 -11.96 -8.44
CA THR A 13 1.48 -12.91 -9.09
C THR A 13 0.06 -12.35 -9.11
N GLU A 14 -0.76 -12.77 -10.09
CA GLU A 14 -2.17 -12.37 -10.13
C GLU A 14 -2.91 -12.69 -8.85
N HIS A 15 -2.59 -13.82 -8.20
CA HIS A 15 -3.14 -14.17 -6.90
C HIS A 15 -2.86 -13.11 -5.83
N ILE A 16 -1.63 -12.60 -5.74
CA ILE A 16 -1.28 -11.54 -4.79
C ILE A 16 -2.00 -10.23 -5.16
N LEU A 17 -2.09 -9.91 -6.45
CA LEU A 17 -2.85 -8.74 -6.91
C LEU A 17 -4.34 -8.84 -6.53
N ASP A 18 -4.95 -10.01 -6.60
CA ASP A 18 -6.33 -10.24 -6.16
C ASP A 18 -6.50 -10.04 -4.65
N VAL A 19 -5.56 -10.54 -3.84
CA VAL A 19 -5.56 -10.29 -2.39
C VAL A 19 -5.48 -8.79 -2.09
N LEU A 20 -4.60 -8.06 -2.79
CA LEU A 20 -4.48 -6.61 -2.65
C LEU A 20 -5.77 -5.88 -3.06
N ARG A 21 -6.39 -6.27 -4.17
CA ARG A 21 -7.68 -5.71 -4.63
C ARG A 21 -8.78 -5.91 -3.59
N GLN A 22 -8.86 -7.10 -2.98
CA GLN A 22 -9.83 -7.39 -1.93
C GLN A 22 -9.59 -6.55 -0.68
N ALA A 23 -8.33 -6.41 -0.25
CA ALA A 23 -7.97 -5.55 0.88
C ALA A 23 -8.31 -4.08 0.62
N HIS A 24 -7.98 -3.56 -0.58
CA HIS A 24 -8.36 -2.21 -1.02
C HIS A 24 -9.88 -2.01 -0.95
N PHE A 25 -10.66 -2.96 -1.48
CA PHE A 25 -12.11 -2.90 -1.45
C PHE A 25 -12.66 -2.83 -0.01
N VAL A 26 -12.20 -3.71 0.88
CA VAL A 26 -12.64 -3.73 2.29
C VAL A 26 -12.32 -2.42 3.02
N ILE A 27 -11.13 -1.88 2.82
CA ILE A 27 -10.73 -0.60 3.42
C ILE A 27 -11.58 0.55 2.86
N GLY A 28 -11.82 0.57 1.55
CA GLY A 28 -12.69 1.56 0.90
C GLY A 28 -14.11 1.54 1.48
N GLN A 29 -14.69 0.36 1.68
CA GLN A 29 -16.01 0.21 2.31
C GLN A 29 -16.02 0.74 3.76
N ARG A 30 -14.97 0.45 4.55
CA ARG A 30 -14.85 0.97 5.92
C ARG A 30 -14.74 2.49 5.95
N LEU A 31 -13.96 3.09 5.05
CA LEU A 31 -13.86 4.55 4.94
C LEU A 31 -15.20 5.19 4.57
N GLN A 32 -15.98 4.57 3.67
CA GLN A 32 -17.32 5.04 3.34
C GLN A 32 -18.25 5.06 4.56
N LEU A 33 -18.21 4.01 5.39
CA LEU A 33 -18.99 3.96 6.64
C LEU A 33 -18.53 5.01 7.65
N ILE A 34 -17.23 5.25 7.77
CA ILE A 34 -16.70 6.29 8.65
C ILE A 34 -17.15 7.68 8.20
N ASN A 35 -17.14 7.96 6.90
CA ASN A 35 -17.56 9.24 6.34
C ASN A 35 -19.07 9.52 6.51
N GLN A 36 -19.87 8.51 6.82
CA GLN A 36 -21.29 8.68 7.17
C GLN A 36 -21.49 9.14 8.62
N ASN A 37 -20.46 9.03 9.47
CA ASN A 37 -20.53 9.48 10.86
C ASN A 37 -20.08 10.95 11.00
N PRO A 38 -20.76 11.77 11.83
CA PRO A 38 -20.28 13.11 12.17
C PRO A 38 -18.85 13.06 12.72
N ASN A 39 -17.94 13.85 12.14
CA ASN A 39 -16.52 13.91 12.49
C ASN A 39 -15.72 12.60 12.27
N GLY A 40 -16.23 11.63 11.51
CA GLY A 40 -15.54 10.37 11.25
C GLY A 40 -14.14 10.54 10.65
N GLU A 41 -13.96 11.52 9.77
CA GLU A 41 -12.67 11.86 9.13
C GLU A 41 -11.60 12.35 10.12
N GLN A 42 -12.01 12.86 11.29
CA GLN A 42 -11.11 13.29 12.36
C GLN A 42 -10.64 12.12 13.22
N SER A 43 -11.22 10.93 13.06
CA SER A 43 -10.84 9.75 13.84
C SER A 43 -9.45 9.23 13.46
N GLU A 44 -8.75 8.70 14.45
CA GLU A 44 -7.47 8.02 14.24
C GLU A 44 -7.62 6.83 13.26
N LEU A 45 -8.74 6.11 13.36
CA LEU A 45 -9.08 5.00 12.47
C LEU A 45 -9.16 5.43 11.00
N TYR A 46 -9.77 6.58 10.71
CA TYR A 46 -9.81 7.12 9.36
C TYR A 46 -8.41 7.36 8.79
N GLN A 47 -7.54 8.00 9.57
CA GLN A 47 -6.17 8.31 9.16
C GLN A 47 -5.37 7.02 8.90
N LYS A 48 -5.51 6.01 9.76
CA LYS A 48 -4.88 4.70 9.58
C LYS A 48 -5.35 4.00 8.30
N LEU A 49 -6.67 3.95 8.08
CA LEU A 49 -7.24 3.32 6.89
C LEU A 49 -6.83 4.04 5.60
N ARG A 50 -6.72 5.37 5.61
CA ARG A 50 -6.21 6.16 4.47
C ARG A 50 -4.76 5.80 4.13
N ILE A 51 -3.90 5.67 5.14
CA ILE A 51 -2.50 5.27 4.95
C ILE A 51 -2.42 3.85 4.38
N GLN A 52 -3.20 2.92 4.92
CA GLN A 52 -3.25 1.54 4.42
C GLN A 52 -3.77 1.46 2.97
N LEU A 53 -4.82 2.22 2.63
CA LEU A 53 -5.36 2.26 1.28
C LEU A 53 -4.31 2.75 0.27
N ALA A 54 -3.66 3.88 0.57
CA ALA A 54 -2.62 4.46 -0.29
C ALA A 54 -1.43 3.51 -0.47
N PHE A 55 -1.05 2.78 0.59
CA PHE A 55 0.00 1.76 0.50
C PHE A 55 -0.40 0.61 -0.44
N ILE A 56 -1.64 0.11 -0.34
CA ILE A 56 -2.12 -0.98 -1.20
C ILE A 56 -2.19 -0.54 -2.67
N ASP A 57 -2.66 0.67 -2.96
CA ASP A 57 -2.66 1.22 -4.32
C ASP A 57 -1.26 1.21 -4.92
N GLU A 58 -0.29 1.67 -4.15
CA GLU A 58 1.09 1.72 -4.59
C GLU A 58 1.69 0.32 -4.74
N MET A 59 1.39 -0.63 -3.85
CA MET A 59 1.77 -2.04 -4.02
C MET A 59 1.20 -2.65 -5.30
N MET A 60 -0.06 -2.36 -5.64
CA MET A 60 -0.68 -2.82 -6.88
C MET A 60 -0.06 -2.16 -8.12
N ARG A 61 0.40 -0.91 -8.02
CA ARG A 61 1.11 -0.19 -9.09
C ARG A 61 2.51 -0.75 -9.31
N LEU A 62 3.27 -0.90 -8.22
CA LEU A 62 4.64 -1.40 -8.22
C LEU A 62 4.70 -2.88 -8.64
N GLY A 63 3.75 -3.69 -8.19
CA GLY A 63 3.71 -5.12 -8.49
C GLY A 63 3.50 -5.49 -9.95
N ARG A 64 3.20 -4.53 -10.82
CA ARG A 64 3.03 -4.74 -12.28
C ARG A 64 4.30 -4.46 -13.08
N ARG A 65 5.40 -4.11 -12.42
CA ARG A 65 6.68 -3.80 -13.06
C ARG A 65 7.87 -4.22 -12.19
N PRO A 66 9.07 -4.36 -12.77
CA PRO A 66 10.29 -4.49 -12.00
C PRO A 66 10.49 -3.31 -11.04
N LEU A 67 11.04 -3.60 -9.86
CA LEU A 67 11.29 -2.60 -8.82
C LEU A 67 12.64 -1.93 -9.04
N SER A 68 12.65 -0.60 -9.10
CA SER A 68 13.88 0.18 -9.04
C SER A 68 14.42 0.20 -7.60
N VAL A 69 15.66 0.67 -7.41
CA VAL A 69 16.21 0.91 -6.06
C VAL A 69 15.38 1.94 -5.30
N GLU A 70 14.88 2.97 -5.98
CA GLU A 70 14.02 3.98 -5.37
C GLU A 70 12.71 3.37 -4.84
N ASP A 71 12.11 2.44 -5.60
CA ASP A 71 10.92 1.72 -5.16
C ASP A 71 11.20 0.87 -3.91
N GLN A 72 12.35 0.20 -3.86
CA GLN A 72 12.75 -0.62 -2.70
C GLN A 72 12.98 0.23 -1.45
N VAL A 73 13.61 1.40 -1.59
CA VAL A 73 13.79 2.36 -0.49
C VAL A 73 12.44 2.87 -0.02
N TRP A 74 11.58 3.29 -0.95
CA TRP A 74 10.23 3.74 -0.64
C TRP A 74 9.41 2.66 0.08
N LEU A 75 9.44 1.41 -0.41
CA LEU A 75 8.73 0.27 0.18
C LEU A 75 9.13 0.05 1.64
N LYS A 76 10.44 0.12 1.94
CA LYS A 76 10.96 -0.05 3.30
C LYS A 76 10.44 1.03 4.25
N ASP A 77 10.36 2.27 3.80
CA ASP A 77 9.86 3.37 4.63
C ASP A 77 8.33 3.38 4.73
N ALA A 78 7.64 2.98 3.67
CA ALA A 78 6.19 2.84 3.65
C ALA A 78 5.71 1.71 4.57
N LEU A 79 6.41 0.56 4.56
CA LEU A 79 6.11 -0.56 5.45
C LEU A 79 6.15 -0.16 6.93
N LYS A 80 7.17 0.61 7.34
CA LYS A 80 7.25 1.16 8.70
C LYS A 80 5.98 1.95 9.05
N LYS A 81 5.57 2.87 8.18
CA LYS A 81 4.39 3.73 8.40
C LYS A 81 3.09 2.94 8.51
N VAL A 82 3.00 1.77 7.88
CA VAL A 82 1.82 0.90 7.92
C VAL A 82 1.87 -0.06 9.13
N SER A 83 3.06 -0.50 9.56
CA SER A 83 3.26 -1.51 10.61
C SER A 83 3.24 -0.96 12.05
N PHE A 84 3.35 0.35 12.26
CA PHE A 84 3.42 0.97 13.60
C PHE A 84 2.07 1.03 14.37
N PHE A 85 1.08 0.21 14.01
CA PHE A 85 -0.27 0.31 14.55
C PHE A 85 -0.79 -1.00 15.17
N GLU A 86 0.08 -1.71 15.89
CA GLU A 86 -0.32 -2.70 16.92
C GLU A 86 -0.72 -2.02 18.24
#